data_AF-A0A0P0Z3Z4-F1
#
_entry.id   AF-A0A0P0Z3Z4-F1
#
_cell.length_a   1.000
_cell.length_b   1.000
_cell.length_c   1.000
_cell.angle_alpha   90.00
_cell.angle_beta   90.00
_cell.angle_gamma   90.00
#
_symmetry.space_group_name_H-M   'P 1'
#
loop_
_entity.id
_entity.type
_entity.pdbx_description
1 polymer ?
#
loop_
_entity_poly.entity_id
_entity_poly.type
_entity_poly.pdbx_seq_one_letter_code
_entity_poly.pdbx_strand_id
1 'polypeptide(L)' 'MTDKLSNTQVQKAALWLAAQKEAPHPVVPAIRQKFKLSAVDAVVAIREAQLIRGRSH' A
#
# COMPACT_ATOMS: atom_id res chain seq x y z
N MET A 1 6.91 16.49 -15.68
CA MET A 1 7.76 15.62 -14.84
C MET A 1 6.99 14.34 -14.61
N THR A 2 7.63 13.20 -14.84
CA THR A 2 7.06 11.92 -15.32
C THR A 2 5.90 11.33 -14.51
N ASP A 3 4.72 11.39 -15.12
CA ASP A 3 3.49 10.69 -14.76
C ASP A 3 3.59 9.21 -15.25
N LYS A 4 4.32 8.34 -14.54
CA LYS A 4 4.33 6.88 -14.81
C LYS A 4 4.98 5.99 -13.75
N LEU A 5 4.83 6.30 -12.47
CA LEU A 5 5.18 5.37 -11.38
C LEU A 5 3.96 4.62 -10.82
N SER A 6 2.88 4.54 -11.60
CA SER A 6 1.69 3.70 -11.35
C SER A 6 2.00 2.20 -11.17
N ASN A 7 3.25 1.77 -11.41
CA ASN A 7 3.71 0.39 -11.35
C ASN A 7 4.78 0.13 -10.27
N THR A 8 4.83 0.95 -9.21
CA THR A 8 5.72 0.66 -8.07
C THR A 8 5.12 -0.46 -7.20
N GLN A 9 5.98 -1.28 -6.58
CA GLN A 9 5.54 -2.28 -5.59
C GLN A 9 4.78 -1.64 -4.42
N VAL A 10 5.11 -0.40 -4.07
CA VAL A 10 4.41 0.42 -3.06
C VAL A 10 2.97 0.66 -3.47
N GLN A 11 2.71 1.07 -4.71
CA GLN A 11 1.35 1.33 -5.18
C GLN A 11 0.52 0.06 -5.32
N LYS A 12 1.13 -1.05 -5.74
CA LYS A 12 0.48 -2.37 -5.72
C LYS A 12 0.08 -2.78 -4.30
N ALA A 13 0.97 -2.57 -3.33
CA ALA A 13 0.68 -2.83 -1.93
C ALA A 13 -0.43 -1.91 -1.38
N ALA A 14 -0.43 -0.63 -1.77
CA ALA A 14 -1.44 0.34 -1.37
C ALA A 14 -2.82 -0.03 -1.91
N LEU A 15 -2.93 -0.35 -3.20
CA LEU A 15 -4.18 -0.79 -3.84
C LEU A 15 -4.68 -2.09 -3.20
N TRP A 16 -3.78 -3.06 -3.00
CA TRP A 16 -4.13 -4.32 -2.36
C TRP A 16 -4.65 -4.12 -0.94
N LEU A 17 -4.02 -3.24 -0.15
CA LEU A 17 -4.43 -2.93 1.21
C LEU A 17 -5.75 -2.14 1.24
N ALA A 18 -5.91 -1.17 0.34
CA ALA A 18 -7.12 -0.36 0.22
C ALA A 18 -8.35 -1.23 -0.03
N ALA A 19 -8.21 -2.25 -0.87
CA ALA A 19 -9.27 -3.20 -1.21
C ALA A 19 -9.63 -4.18 -0.07
N GLN A 20 -8.81 -4.31 0.98
CA GLN A 20 -9.15 -5.17 2.11
C GLN A 20 -10.23 -4.53 2.98
N LYS A 21 -11.30 -5.29 3.26
CA LYS A 21 -12.33 -4.92 4.25
C LYS A 21 -11.73 -4.87 5.66
N GLU A 22 -10.87 -5.83 5.98
CA GLU A 22 -10.13 -5.90 7.26
C GLU A 22 -8.63 -5.90 6.98
N ALA A 23 -7.90 -4.98 7.62
CA ALA A 23 -6.46 -4.88 7.43
C ALA A 23 -5.74 -6.06 8.11
N PRO A 24 -4.72 -6.66 7.47
CA PRO A 24 -3.94 -7.72 8.10
C PRO A 24 -3.23 -7.19 9.35
N HIS A 25 -3.12 -8.05 10.38
CA HIS A 25 -2.40 -7.74 11.61
C HIS A 25 -1.29 -8.78 11.86
N PRO A 26 -0.02 -8.36 12.04
CA PRO A 26 0.48 -6.98 11.99
C PRO A 26 0.69 -6.49 10.54
N VAL A 27 0.25 -5.26 10.23
CA VAL A 27 0.12 -4.77 8.85
C VAL A 27 1.47 -4.61 8.13
N VAL A 28 2.50 -4.08 8.82
CA VAL A 28 3.81 -3.82 8.22
C VAL A 28 4.55 -5.11 7.83
N PRO A 29 4.70 -6.12 8.72
CA PRO A 29 5.25 -7.42 8.34
C PRO A 29 4.51 -8.08 7.16
N ALA A 30 3.18 -8.03 7.16
CA ALA A 30 2.37 -8.61 6.09
C ALA A 30 2.68 -7.98 4.72
N ILE A 31 2.74 -6.65 4.65
CA ILE A 31 3.07 -5.92 3.41
C ILE A 31 4.51 -6.22 2.97
N ARG A 32 5.46 -6.18 3.89
CA ARG A 32 6.89 -6.45 3.59
C ARG A 32 7.09 -7.85 3.02
N GLN A 33 6.50 -8.87 3.64
CA GLN A 33 6.64 -10.25 3.19
C GLN A 33 5.98 -10.48 1.82
N LYS A 34 4.80 -9.90 1.61
CA LYS A 34 4.00 -10.08 0.39
C LYS A 34 4.59 -9.35 -0.82
N PHE A 35 5.07 -8.12 -0.65
CA PHE A 35 5.52 -7.26 -1.75
C PHE A 35 7.04 -7.08 -1.82
N LYS A 36 7.80 -7.73 -0.91
CA LYS A 36 9.26 -7.60 -0.78
C LYS A 36 9.70 -6.14 -0.60
N LEU A 37 8.96 -5.41 0.23
CA LEU A 37 9.18 -3.99 0.51
C LEU A 37 10.05 -3.77 1.74
N SER A 38 10.75 -2.63 1.77
CA SER A 38 11.36 -2.12 2.99
C SER A 38 10.28 -1.72 4.01
N ALA A 39 10.67 -1.50 5.27
CA ALA A 39 9.73 -1.01 6.27
C ALA A 39 9.21 0.40 5.93
N VAL A 40 10.07 1.25 5.36
CA VAL A 40 9.71 2.61 4.91
C VAL A 40 8.66 2.53 3.80
N ASP A 41 8.90 1.71 2.78
CA ASP A 41 7.98 1.51 1.66
C ASP A 41 6.63 0.92 2.10
N ALA A 42 6.63 0.04 3.11
CA ALA A 42 5.40 -0.48 3.69
C ALA A 42 4.58 0.62 4.38
N VAL A 43 5.23 1.54 5.10
CA VAL A 43 4.55 2.70 5.71
C VAL A 43 3.99 3.64 4.64
N VAL A 44 4.72 3.88 3.55
CA VAL A 44 4.21 4.66 2.42
C VAL A 44 2.98 3.98 1.81
N ALA A 45 3.03 2.66 1.58
CA ALA A 45 1.89 1.90 1.05
C ALA A 45 0.66 1.98 1.97
N ILE A 46 0.85 1.96 3.30
CA ILE A 46 -0.24 2.14 4.27
C ILE A 46 -0.88 3.52 4.14
N ARG A 47 -0.06 4.57 4.06
CA ARG A 47 -0.54 5.95 3.87
C ARG A 47 -1.36 6.08 2.58
N GLU A 48 -0.84 5.58 1.47
CA GLU A 48 -1.51 5.65 0.18
C GLU A 48 -2.82 4.84 0.18
N ALA A 49 -2.86 3.68 0.85
CA ALA A 49 -4.09 2.89 0.99
C ALA A 49 -5.20 3.66 1.71
N GLN A 50 -4.86 4.41 2.76
CA GLN A 50 -5.82 5.25 3.48
C GLN A 50 -6.35 6.39 2.60
N LEU A 51 -5.47 7.03 1.80
CA LEU A 51 -5.88 8.05 0.83
C LEU A 51 -6.81 7.49 -0.24
N ILE A 52 -6.55 6.28 -0.74
CA ILE A 52 -7.42 5.60 -1.71
C ILE A 52 -8.80 5.39 -1.10
N ARG A 53 -8.88 4.85 0.12
CA ARG A 53 -10.16 4.63 0.84
C ARG A 53 -10.94 5.93 1.04
N GLY A 54 -10.26 7.01 1.43
CA GLY A 54 -10.89 8.30 1.65
C GLY A 54 -11.40 8.98 0.37
N ARG A 55 -10.84 8.64 -0.80
CA ARG A 55 -11.29 9.16 -2.11
C ARG A 55 -12.44 8.34 -2.72
N SER A 56 -12.63 7.10 -2.26
CA SER A 56 -13.68 6.20 -2.76
C SER A 56 -15.02 6.36 -2.04
N HIS A 57 -15.14 7.37 -1.20
CA HIS A 57 -16.31 7.68 -0.38
C HIS A 57 -16.95 9.01 -0.81
#